data_AF-A0A6J4QGL0-F1
#
_entry.id   AF-A0A6J4QGL0-F1
#
_cell.length_a   1.000
_cell.length_b   1.000
_cell.length_c   1.000
_cell.angle_alpha   90.00
_cell.angle_beta   90.00
_cell.angle_gamma   90.00
#
_symmetry.space_group_name_H-M   'P 1'
#
loop_
_entity.id
_entity.type
_entity.pdbx_description
1 polymer ?
#
loop_
_entity_poly.entity_id
_entity_poly.type
_entity_poly.pdbx_seq_one_letter_code
_entity_poly.pdbx_strand_id
1 'polypeptide(L)'
;MVGFLGGGIFLRGIDRVLPHLHPRSSMQEAEGIKTSWHRSVLLVSAITLHNIPEGLAIGVAFGAVAAGIPGVPEEASSFAAAAALAVGIGLQNFPEGTAVSMPLRREGVSPSKSFFYGQLSAVVEPVAGVLGVVAVTFAQPLLPYALAFAAGAMIFVVVEELIPESQKGGHTDLATMTLMAGFAVMMTLDVAFG
;
A
#
# COMPACT_ATOMS: atom_id res chain seq x y z
N MET A 1 -17.58 1.36 0.99
CA MET A 1 -17.67 2.34 2.09
C MET A 1 -17.27 1.76 3.44
N VAL A 2 -17.88 0.66 3.91
CA VAL A 2 -17.51 0.07 5.23
C VAL A 2 -16.03 -0.33 5.30
N GLY A 3 -15.51 -1.03 4.30
CA GLY A 3 -14.06 -1.37 4.24
C GLY A 3 -13.18 -0.12 4.31
N PHE A 4 -13.43 0.85 3.43
CA PHE A 4 -12.71 2.14 3.39
C PHE A 4 -12.67 2.88 4.73
N LEU A 5 -13.82 3.09 5.36
CA LEU A 5 -13.87 3.74 6.67
C LEU A 5 -13.16 2.89 7.73
N GLY A 6 -13.33 1.56 7.69
CA GLY A 6 -12.65 0.63 8.58
C GLY A 6 -11.13 0.71 8.50
N GLY A 7 -10.56 0.80 7.30
CA GLY A 7 -9.11 0.92 7.09
C GLY A 7 -8.54 2.22 7.65
N GLY A 8 -9.20 3.34 7.38
CA GLY A 8 -8.80 4.64 7.93
C GLY A 8 -8.93 4.70 9.46
N ILE A 9 -10.02 4.15 10.02
CA ILE A 9 -10.21 4.08 11.48
C ILE A 9 -9.16 3.15 12.12
N PHE A 10 -8.83 2.04 11.47
CA PHE A 10 -7.83 1.09 11.95
C PHE A 10 -6.45 1.76 12.06
N LEU A 11 -5.99 2.42 11.00
CA LEU A 11 -4.70 3.13 11.07
C LEU A 11 -4.74 4.31 12.02
N ARG A 12 -5.85 5.03 12.13
CA ARG A 12 -6.02 6.03 13.19
C ARG A 12 -5.90 5.44 14.59
N GLY A 13 -6.33 4.19 14.77
CA GLY A 13 -6.13 3.44 16.01
C GLY A 13 -4.65 3.16 16.28
N ILE A 14 -3.92 2.68 15.27
CA ILE A 14 -2.47 2.45 15.36
C ILE A 14 -1.73 3.76 15.67
N ASP A 15 -2.03 4.81 14.92
CA ASP A 15 -1.50 6.16 15.09
C ASP A 15 -1.69 6.65 16.53
N ARG A 16 -2.90 6.47 17.09
CA ARG A 16 -3.18 6.85 18.48
C ARG A 16 -2.34 6.13 19.53
N VAL A 17 -1.96 4.88 19.26
CA VAL A 17 -1.16 4.06 20.18
C VAL A 17 0.34 4.37 20.04
N LEU A 18 0.76 4.88 18.86
CA LEU A 18 2.13 5.30 18.65
C LEU A 18 2.36 6.71 19.25
N PRO A 19 3.53 6.97 19.87
CA PRO A 19 3.82 8.27 20.47
C PRO A 19 3.83 9.38 19.41
N HIS A 20 3.00 10.41 19.58
CA HIS A 20 2.82 11.47 18.58
C HIS A 20 4.00 12.45 18.58
N LEU A 21 4.61 12.65 17.42
CA LEU A 21 5.49 13.79 17.16
C LEU A 21 4.71 14.83 16.36
N HIS A 22 4.03 15.75 17.03
CA HIS A 22 3.45 16.91 16.37
C HIS A 22 4.57 17.73 15.69
N PRO A 23 4.53 17.98 14.37
CA PRO A 23 5.51 18.82 13.68
C PRO A 23 5.48 20.30 14.07
N ARG A 24 4.51 20.73 14.90
CA ARG A 24 4.26 22.13 15.29
C ARG A 24 4.21 22.40 16.79
N SER A 25 4.39 21.40 17.65
CA SER A 25 4.40 21.60 19.11
C SER A 25 5.82 21.82 19.61
N SER A 26 5.97 22.74 20.56
CA SER A 26 7.26 22.96 21.23
C SER A 26 7.73 21.66 21.91
N MET A 27 9.05 21.43 21.94
CA MET A 27 9.68 20.20 22.47
C MET A 27 9.32 19.86 23.94
N GLN A 28 8.60 20.73 24.64
CA GLN A 28 8.15 20.56 26.03
C GLN A 28 6.82 19.80 26.16
N GLU A 29 6.05 19.64 25.08
CA GLU A 29 4.73 18.96 25.11
C GLU A 29 4.74 17.54 24.53
N ALA A 30 5.91 17.00 24.18
CA ALA A 30 6.00 15.64 23.64
C ALA A 30 5.85 14.59 24.76
N GLU A 31 4.75 13.84 24.75
CA GLU A 31 4.61 12.63 25.56
C GLU A 31 5.26 11.42 24.85
N GLY A 32 6.03 10.62 25.59
CA GLY A 32 6.65 9.39 25.09
C GLY A 32 8.13 9.51 24.68
N ILE A 33 8.70 8.40 24.18
CA ILE A 33 10.12 8.28 23.81
C ILE A 33 10.32 8.83 22.39
N LYS A 34 11.23 9.81 22.24
CA LYS A 34 11.57 10.45 20.95
C LYS A 34 12.12 9.42 19.96
N THR A 35 11.40 9.13 18.87
CA THR A 35 11.92 8.25 17.81
C THR A 35 11.44 8.69 16.42
N SER A 36 12.30 8.60 15.40
CA SER A 36 11.91 8.71 13.98
C SER A 36 11.02 7.56 13.50
N TRP A 37 10.78 6.57 14.37
CA TRP A 37 10.10 5.33 14.06
C TRP A 37 8.61 5.50 13.80
N HIS A 38 7.94 6.50 14.37
CA HIS A 38 6.49 6.67 14.23
C HIS A 38 6.03 6.73 12.76
N ARG A 39 6.61 7.61 11.95
CA ARG A 39 6.26 7.74 10.52
C ARG A 39 6.63 6.50 9.72
N SER A 40 7.82 5.95 9.99
CA SER A 40 8.29 4.73 9.33
C SER A 40 7.38 3.54 9.65
N VAL A 41 6.89 3.43 10.88
CA VAL A 41 5.95 2.39 11.31
C VAL A 41 4.58 2.58 10.66
N LEU A 42 4.03 3.80 10.62
CA LEU A 42 2.76 4.07 9.95
C LEU A 42 2.84 3.77 8.46
N LEU A 43 3.90 4.23 7.79
CA LEU A 43 4.13 4.00 6.37
C LEU A 43 4.29 2.50 6.05
N VAL A 44 5.14 1.80 6.80
CA VAL A 44 5.34 0.35 6.61
C VAL A 44 4.06 -0.41 6.92
N SER A 45 3.30 -0.02 7.95
CA SER A 45 2.02 -0.67 8.28
C SER A 45 0.99 -0.46 7.16
N ALA A 46 0.84 0.76 6.66
CA ALA A 46 -0.10 1.06 5.57
C ALA A 46 0.25 0.28 4.30
N ILE A 47 1.52 0.30 3.90
CA ILE A 47 1.99 -0.44 2.71
C ILE A 47 1.81 -1.96 2.91
N THR A 48 2.14 -2.50 4.09
CA THR A 48 1.90 -3.92 4.39
C THR A 48 0.41 -4.27 4.27
N LEU A 49 -0.48 -3.42 4.78
CA LEU A 49 -1.93 -3.64 4.68
C LEU A 49 -2.45 -3.47 3.25
N HIS A 50 -1.80 -2.67 2.41
CA HIS A 50 -2.12 -2.49 0.99
C HIS A 50 -1.73 -3.72 0.17
N ASN A 51 -0.55 -4.26 0.46
CA ASN A 51 0.03 -5.40 -0.21
C ASN A 51 -0.74 -6.72 0.05
N ILE A 52 -1.46 -6.84 1.16
CA ILE A 52 -2.26 -8.04 1.47
C ILE A 52 -3.42 -8.21 0.46
N PRO A 53 -4.33 -7.23 0.26
CA PRO A 53 -5.37 -7.32 -0.75
C PRO A 53 -4.84 -7.48 -2.18
N GLU A 54 -3.70 -6.90 -2.52
CA GLU A 54 -3.07 -7.06 -3.84
C GLU A 54 -2.61 -8.50 -4.08
N GLY A 55 -1.88 -9.07 -3.12
CA GLY A 55 -1.50 -10.48 -3.18
C GLY A 55 -2.73 -11.38 -3.28
N LEU A 56 -3.76 -11.14 -2.46
CA LEU A 56 -5.04 -11.86 -2.54
C LEU A 56 -5.70 -11.72 -3.91
N ALA A 57 -5.68 -10.53 -4.52
CA ALA A 57 -6.28 -10.28 -5.83
C ALA A 57 -5.56 -11.08 -6.93
N ILE A 58 -4.22 -11.11 -6.93
CA ILE A 58 -3.43 -11.97 -7.82
C ILE A 58 -3.81 -13.43 -7.61
N GLY A 59 -3.84 -13.88 -6.35
CA GLY A 59 -4.16 -15.25 -5.99
C GLY A 59 -5.55 -15.69 -6.42
N VAL A 60 -6.56 -14.85 -6.20
CA VAL A 60 -7.93 -15.12 -6.62
C VAL A 60 -8.07 -15.11 -8.14
N ALA A 61 -7.38 -14.20 -8.85
CA ALA A 61 -7.41 -14.16 -10.30
C ALA A 61 -6.86 -15.46 -10.91
N PHE A 62 -5.67 -15.91 -10.48
CA PHE A 62 -5.11 -17.19 -10.92
C PHE A 62 -5.88 -18.40 -10.40
N GLY A 63 -6.44 -18.33 -9.19
CA GLY A 63 -7.29 -19.38 -8.63
C GLY A 63 -8.59 -19.56 -9.41
N ALA A 64 -9.20 -18.47 -9.89
CA ALA A 64 -10.40 -18.50 -10.71
C ALA A 64 -10.14 -19.12 -12.08
N VAL A 65 -9.01 -18.78 -12.71
CA VAL A 65 -8.53 -19.42 -13.96
C VAL A 65 -8.39 -20.93 -13.78
N ALA A 66 -7.78 -21.37 -12.66
CA ALA A 66 -7.53 -22.78 -12.40
C ALA A 66 -8.79 -23.58 -12.01
N ALA A 67 -9.69 -22.97 -11.26
CA ALA A 67 -10.89 -23.62 -10.72
C ALA A 67 -12.09 -23.60 -11.66
N GLY A 68 -12.06 -22.81 -12.75
CA GLY A 68 -13.17 -22.70 -13.71
C GLY A 68 -14.46 -22.23 -13.04
N ILE A 69 -14.36 -21.25 -12.14
CA ILE A 69 -15.45 -20.87 -11.24
C ILE A 69 -16.66 -20.35 -12.04
N PRO A 70 -17.87 -20.92 -11.86
CA PRO A 70 -19.07 -20.43 -12.53
C PRO A 70 -19.46 -19.02 -12.05
N GLY A 71 -19.82 -18.14 -12.98
CA GLY A 71 -20.35 -16.80 -12.68
C GLY A 71 -19.37 -15.64 -12.80
N VAL A 72 -18.11 -15.90 -13.12
CA VAL A 72 -17.16 -14.87 -13.59
C VAL A 72 -17.15 -14.91 -15.12
N PRO A 73 -17.23 -13.78 -15.84
CA PRO A 73 -17.09 -13.77 -17.29
C PRO A 73 -15.79 -14.49 -17.71
N GLU A 74 -15.83 -15.32 -18.75
CA GLU A 74 -14.64 -16.06 -19.23
C GLU A 74 -13.46 -15.12 -19.51
N GLU A 75 -13.76 -13.90 -19.98
CA GLU A 75 -12.79 -12.83 -20.25
C GLU A 75 -12.04 -12.40 -18.98
N ALA A 76 -12.75 -12.26 -17.85
CA ALA A 76 -12.21 -11.91 -16.54
C ALA A 76 -11.57 -13.10 -15.81
N SER A 77 -11.82 -14.33 -16.27
CA SER A 77 -11.25 -15.58 -15.75
C SER A 77 -10.13 -16.12 -16.64
N SER A 78 -9.61 -15.31 -17.56
CA SER A 78 -8.57 -15.72 -18.50
C SER A 78 -7.18 -15.60 -17.88
N PHE A 79 -6.26 -16.49 -18.29
CA PHE A 79 -4.85 -16.39 -17.89
C PHE A 79 -4.26 -15.03 -18.27
N ALA A 80 -4.66 -14.48 -19.42
CA ALA A 80 -4.21 -13.16 -19.88
C ALA A 80 -4.62 -12.04 -18.93
N ALA A 81 -5.87 -12.04 -18.44
CA ALA A 81 -6.35 -11.06 -17.47
C ALA A 81 -5.63 -11.19 -16.11
N ALA A 82 -5.47 -12.42 -15.61
CA ALA A 82 -4.73 -12.65 -14.36
C ALA A 82 -3.25 -12.25 -14.46
N ALA A 83 -2.61 -12.50 -15.60
CA ALA A 83 -1.25 -12.09 -15.88
C ALA A 83 -1.13 -10.56 -16.02
N ALA A 84 -2.08 -9.90 -16.69
CA ALA A 84 -2.12 -8.45 -16.80
C ALA A 84 -2.23 -7.80 -15.41
N LEU A 85 -3.16 -8.27 -14.57
CA LEU A 85 -3.31 -7.80 -13.19
C LEU A 85 -2.01 -7.95 -12.39
N ALA A 86 -1.37 -9.13 -12.45
CA ALA A 86 -0.11 -9.37 -11.75
C ALA A 86 1.03 -8.46 -12.24
N VAL A 87 1.08 -8.16 -13.54
CA VAL A 87 2.05 -7.20 -14.09
C VAL A 87 1.73 -5.78 -13.62
N GLY A 88 0.46 -5.38 -13.64
CA GLY A 88 0.01 -4.08 -13.13
C GLY A 88 0.42 -3.85 -11.69
N ILE A 89 0.09 -4.80 -10.81
CA ILE A 89 0.50 -4.80 -9.39
C ILE A 89 2.03 -4.78 -9.26
N GLY A 90 2.75 -5.63 -10.01
CA GLY A 90 4.21 -5.62 -9.99
C GLY A 90 4.83 -4.27 -10.37
N LEU A 91 4.21 -3.53 -11.30
CA LEU A 91 4.71 -2.22 -11.73
C LEU A 91 4.50 -1.13 -10.68
N GLN A 92 3.37 -1.10 -9.97
CA GLN A 92 3.11 -0.12 -8.90
C GLN A 92 3.96 -0.40 -7.64
N ASN A 93 4.37 -1.65 -7.41
CA ASN A 93 5.17 -2.01 -6.23
C ASN A 93 6.59 -1.43 -6.28
N PHE A 94 7.09 -1.04 -7.47
CA PHE A 94 8.35 -0.31 -7.60
C PHE A 94 8.29 1.09 -6.95
N PRO A 95 7.34 1.98 -7.32
CA PRO A 95 7.07 3.22 -6.61
C PRO A 95 6.88 3.04 -5.09
N GLU A 96 6.11 2.03 -4.66
CA GLU A 96 5.84 1.81 -3.23
C GLU A 96 7.09 1.36 -2.46
N GLY A 97 7.84 0.41 -3.01
CA GLY A 97 9.12 -0.02 -2.44
C GLY A 97 10.12 1.14 -2.36
N THR A 98 10.06 2.09 -3.30
CA THR A 98 10.85 3.32 -3.27
C THR A 98 10.38 4.26 -2.14
N ALA A 99 9.07 4.35 -1.90
CA ALA A 99 8.50 5.13 -0.80
C ALA A 99 8.96 4.64 0.58
N VAL A 100 9.23 3.34 0.74
CA VAL A 100 9.85 2.77 1.96
C VAL A 100 11.37 2.95 1.97
N SER A 101 12.03 2.71 0.84
CA SER A 101 13.50 2.70 0.74
C SER A 101 14.11 4.09 0.96
N MET A 102 13.49 5.14 0.41
CA MET A 102 14.08 6.49 0.40
C MET A 102 14.13 7.16 1.78
N PRO A 103 13.09 7.08 2.63
CA PRO A 103 13.17 7.52 4.02
C PRO A 103 14.28 6.81 4.80
N LEU A 104 14.38 5.47 4.71
CA LEU A 104 15.43 4.69 5.37
C LEU A 104 16.83 5.12 4.91
N ARG A 105 16.99 5.38 3.62
CA ARG A 105 18.24 5.89 3.06
C ARG A 105 18.61 7.26 3.63
N ARG A 106 17.63 8.16 3.80
CA ARG A 106 17.82 9.49 4.41
C ARG A 106 18.19 9.41 5.88
N GLU A 107 17.72 8.38 6.58
CA GLU A 107 18.08 8.09 7.98
C GLU A 107 19.47 7.43 8.14
N GLY A 108 20.21 7.25 7.04
CA GLY A 108 21.60 6.76 7.06
C GLY A 108 21.74 5.25 6.86
N VAL A 109 20.66 4.52 6.56
CA VAL A 109 20.74 3.11 6.17
C VAL A 109 21.50 2.99 4.85
N SER A 110 22.29 1.91 4.69
CA SER A 110 23.06 1.70 3.45
C SER A 110 22.13 1.49 2.24
N PRO A 111 22.55 1.84 1.01
CA PRO A 111 21.71 1.70 -0.17
C PRO A 111 21.14 0.29 -0.35
N SER A 112 21.98 -0.74 -0.20
CA SER A 112 21.56 -2.14 -0.34
C SER A 112 20.55 -2.57 0.73
N LYS A 113 20.74 -2.15 1.99
CA LYS A 113 19.77 -2.46 3.06
C LYS A 113 18.45 -1.73 2.85
N SER A 114 18.51 -0.46 2.43
CA SER A 114 17.30 0.34 2.17
C SER A 114 16.47 -0.28 1.05
N PHE A 115 17.13 -0.68 -0.05
CA PHE A 115 16.51 -1.42 -1.15
C PHE A 115 15.87 -2.74 -0.68
N PHE A 116 16.61 -3.53 0.10
CA PHE A 116 16.11 -4.81 0.61
C PHE A 116 14.90 -4.64 1.53
N TYR A 117 14.91 -3.62 2.40
CA TYR A 117 13.74 -3.30 3.24
C TYR A 117 12.54 -2.85 2.43
N GLY A 118 12.75 -2.11 1.34
CA GLY A 118 11.66 -1.76 0.41
C GLY A 118 11.08 -2.94 -0.37
N GLN A 119 11.85 -4.01 -0.63
CA GLN A 119 11.27 -5.27 -1.12
C GLN A 119 10.57 -6.04 -0.01
N LEU A 120 11.15 -6.09 1.19
CA LEU A 120 10.58 -6.84 2.29
C LEU A 120 9.20 -6.32 2.72
N SER A 121 8.88 -5.05 2.49
CA SER A 121 7.51 -4.54 2.73
C SER A 121 6.44 -5.23 1.85
N ALA A 122 6.85 -5.82 0.72
CA ALA A 122 5.99 -6.57 -0.20
C ALA A 122 5.98 -8.09 0.06
N VAL A 123 6.72 -8.59 1.08
CA VAL A 123 6.82 -10.04 1.35
C VAL A 123 5.48 -10.70 1.71
N VAL A 124 4.49 -9.91 2.10
CA VAL A 124 3.13 -10.38 2.39
C VAL A 124 2.36 -10.75 1.12
N GLU A 125 2.71 -10.21 -0.06
CA GLU A 125 1.98 -10.46 -1.31
C GLU A 125 2.07 -11.93 -1.76
N PRO A 126 3.24 -12.59 -1.81
CA PRO A 126 3.30 -13.98 -2.23
C PRO A 126 2.54 -14.90 -1.25
N VAL A 127 2.57 -14.60 0.05
CA VAL A 127 1.82 -15.35 1.06
C VAL A 127 0.32 -15.17 0.85
N ALA A 128 -0.13 -13.93 0.69
CA ALA A 128 -1.52 -13.58 0.40
C ALA A 128 -1.99 -14.18 -0.95
N GLY A 129 -1.13 -14.23 -1.96
CA GLY A 129 -1.42 -14.84 -3.26
C GLY A 129 -1.63 -16.34 -3.17
N VAL A 130 -0.77 -17.06 -2.46
CA VAL A 130 -0.98 -18.50 -2.23
C VAL A 130 -2.30 -18.73 -1.48
N LEU A 131 -2.59 -17.93 -0.45
CA LEU A 131 -3.87 -18.00 0.27
C LEU A 131 -5.07 -17.69 -0.64
N GLY A 132 -4.95 -16.70 -1.52
CA GLY A 132 -5.98 -16.34 -2.49
C GLY A 132 -6.30 -17.45 -3.48
N VAL A 133 -5.28 -18.19 -3.95
CA VAL A 133 -5.48 -19.37 -4.81
C VAL A 133 -6.20 -20.48 -4.05
N VAL A 134 -5.71 -20.83 -2.85
CA VAL A 134 -6.23 -21.97 -2.07
C VAL A 134 -7.64 -21.71 -1.55
N ALA A 135 -7.95 -20.46 -1.18
CA ALA A 135 -9.22 -20.06 -0.60
C ALA A 135 -10.09 -19.25 -1.58
N VAL A 136 -9.93 -19.44 -2.90
CA VAL A 136 -10.54 -18.59 -3.94
C VAL A 136 -12.05 -18.38 -3.76
N THR A 137 -12.80 -19.45 -3.45
CA THR A 137 -14.26 -19.40 -3.26
C THR A 137 -14.69 -18.60 -2.03
N PHE A 138 -13.83 -18.51 -1.02
CA PHE A 138 -14.05 -17.71 0.19
C PHE A 138 -13.52 -16.27 0.04
N ALA A 139 -12.38 -16.11 -0.64
CA ALA A 139 -11.69 -14.84 -0.79
C ALA A 139 -12.41 -13.90 -1.78
N GLN A 140 -12.95 -14.43 -2.89
CA GLN A 140 -13.61 -13.64 -3.93
C GLN A 140 -14.71 -12.68 -3.40
N PRO A 141 -15.69 -13.12 -2.57
CA PRO A 141 -16.71 -12.20 -2.05
C PRO A 141 -16.17 -11.18 -1.03
N LEU A 142 -15.01 -11.43 -0.43
CA LEU A 142 -14.37 -10.56 0.55
C LEU A 142 -13.43 -9.52 -0.08
N LEU A 143 -12.92 -9.80 -1.28
CA LEU A 143 -11.96 -8.93 -1.98
C LEU A 143 -12.40 -7.46 -2.05
N PRO A 144 -13.66 -7.09 -2.41
CA PRO A 144 -14.05 -5.69 -2.49
C PRO A 144 -13.95 -4.97 -1.14
N TYR A 145 -14.19 -5.68 -0.03
CA TYR A 145 -14.06 -5.13 1.32
C TYR A 145 -12.59 -4.99 1.72
N ALA A 146 -11.77 -5.98 1.39
CA ALA A 146 -10.34 -5.97 1.66
C ALA A 146 -9.62 -4.85 0.87
N LEU A 147 -9.90 -4.73 -0.44
CA LEU A 147 -9.37 -3.65 -1.29
C LEU A 147 -9.83 -2.27 -0.79
N ALA A 148 -11.12 -2.13 -0.46
CA ALA A 148 -11.61 -0.88 0.10
C ALA A 148 -10.94 -0.53 1.44
N PHE A 149 -10.71 -1.53 2.31
CA PHE A 149 -9.97 -1.35 3.57
C PHE A 149 -8.54 -0.86 3.33
N ALA A 150 -7.80 -1.50 2.43
CA ALA A 150 -6.47 -1.06 2.03
C ALA A 150 -6.47 0.38 1.48
N ALA A 151 -7.43 0.73 0.63
CA ALA A 151 -7.56 2.09 0.10
C ALA A 151 -7.79 3.12 1.22
N GLY A 152 -8.62 2.79 2.21
CA GLY A 152 -8.86 3.66 3.37
C GLY A 152 -7.62 3.86 4.24
N ALA A 153 -6.86 2.80 4.47
CA ALA A 153 -5.59 2.85 5.19
C ALA A 153 -4.56 3.72 4.44
N MET A 154 -4.43 3.55 3.12
CA MET A 154 -3.50 4.35 2.31
C MET A 154 -3.88 5.82 2.26
N ILE A 155 -5.17 6.16 2.12
CA ILE A 155 -5.60 7.56 2.18
C ILE A 155 -5.25 8.21 3.52
N PHE A 156 -5.42 7.49 4.64
CA PHE A 156 -5.02 8.00 5.96
C PHE A 156 -3.54 8.40 5.98
N VAL A 157 -2.63 7.50 5.62
CA VAL A 157 -1.17 7.77 5.63
C VAL A 157 -0.72 8.76 4.56
N VAL A 158 -1.38 8.79 3.40
CA VAL A 158 -1.08 9.79 2.37
C VAL A 158 -1.35 11.20 2.91
N VAL A 159 -2.49 11.39 3.58
CA VAL A 159 -2.90 12.70 4.10
C VAL A 159 -2.10 13.09 5.34
N GLU A 160 -1.91 12.17 6.29
CA GLU A 160 -1.30 12.48 7.59
C GLU A 160 0.24 12.55 7.50
N GLU A 161 0.88 11.74 6.64
CA GLU A 161 2.34 11.67 6.54
C GLU A 161 2.89 12.13 5.20
N LEU A 162 2.49 11.50 4.09
CA LEU A 162 3.21 11.65 2.81
C LEU A 162 3.09 13.06 2.23
N ILE A 163 1.89 13.63 2.21
CA ILE A 163 1.66 15.00 1.72
C ILE A 163 2.43 16.01 2.58
N PRO A 164 2.28 16.06 3.93
CA PRO A 164 3.05 16.97 4.77
C PRO A 164 4.56 16.79 4.63
N GLU A 165 5.06 15.56 4.52
CA GLU A 165 6.48 15.27 4.36
C GLU A 165 7.03 15.79 3.03
N SER A 166 6.29 15.59 1.94
CA SER A 166 6.69 16.04 0.60
C SER A 166 6.89 17.57 0.52
N GLN A 167 6.18 18.31 1.37
CA GLN A 167 6.19 19.78 1.37
C GLN A 167 7.21 20.39 2.34
N LYS A 168 7.84 19.61 3.24
CA LYS A 168 8.80 20.13 4.23
C LYS A 168 10.07 20.72 3.62
N GLY A 169 10.42 20.33 2.39
CA GLY A 169 11.64 20.78 1.71
C GLY A 169 11.53 22.17 1.06
N GLY A 170 10.42 22.90 1.21
CA GLY A 170 10.23 24.22 0.60
C GLY A 170 9.90 24.20 -0.91
N HIS A 171 9.69 23.02 -1.50
CA HIS A 171 9.40 22.81 -2.92
C HIS A 171 7.93 22.39 -3.15
N THR A 172 6.98 23.11 -2.55
CA THR A 172 5.55 22.74 -2.52
C THR A 172 4.94 22.56 -3.91
N ASP A 173 5.26 23.46 -4.85
CA ASP A 173 4.74 23.39 -6.22
C ASP A 173 5.26 22.15 -6.94
N LEU A 174 6.57 21.87 -6.83
CA LEU A 174 7.17 20.67 -7.41
C LEU A 174 6.59 19.40 -6.80
N ALA A 175 6.42 19.36 -5.47
CA ALA A 175 5.82 18.22 -4.78
C ALA A 175 4.37 17.96 -5.23
N THR A 176 3.60 19.02 -5.48
CA THR A 176 2.23 18.90 -5.99
C THR A 176 2.22 18.40 -7.44
N MET A 177 3.10 18.93 -8.29
CA MET A 177 3.22 18.50 -9.68
C MET A 177 3.70 17.06 -9.82
N THR A 178 4.64 16.60 -8.98
CA THR A 178 5.09 15.20 -8.98
C THR A 178 4.02 14.27 -8.41
N LEU A 179 3.22 14.70 -7.43
CA LEU A 179 2.05 13.95 -6.98
C LEU A 179 1.02 13.79 -8.11
N MET A 180 0.69 14.86 -8.83
CA MET A 180 -0.23 14.80 -9.97
C MET A 180 0.29 13.87 -11.07
N ALA A 181 1.57 13.97 -11.40
CA ALA A 181 2.22 13.10 -12.38
C ALA A 181 2.20 11.63 -11.92
N GLY A 182 2.56 11.36 -10.67
CA GLY A 182 2.53 10.02 -10.09
C GLY A 182 1.12 9.42 -10.09
N PHE A 183 0.11 10.20 -9.71
CA PHE A 183 -1.29 9.79 -9.78
C PHE A 183 -1.72 9.47 -11.22
N ALA A 184 -1.39 10.33 -12.19
CA ALA A 184 -1.73 10.10 -13.59
C ALA A 184 -1.05 8.84 -14.15
N VAL A 185 0.21 8.59 -13.80
CA VAL A 185 0.92 7.36 -14.17
C VAL A 185 0.22 6.14 -13.57
N MET A 186 -0.12 6.18 -12.28
CA MET A 186 -0.85 5.08 -11.63
C MET A 186 -2.18 4.83 -12.35
N MET A 187 -3.03 5.84 -12.51
CA MET A 187 -4.32 5.69 -13.20
C MET A 187 -4.18 5.15 -14.63
N THR A 188 -3.09 5.48 -15.32
CA THR A 188 -2.81 4.91 -16.65
C THR A 188 -2.46 3.43 -16.56
N LEU A 189 -1.65 3.04 -15.57
CA LEU A 189 -1.29 1.64 -15.34
C LEU A 189 -2.51 0.82 -14.91
N ASP A 190 -3.35 1.35 -14.03
CA ASP A 190 -4.61 0.73 -13.60
C ASP A 190 -5.48 0.44 -14.81
N VAL A 191 -5.82 1.44 -15.63
CA VAL A 191 -6.65 1.25 -16.83
C VAL A 191 -6.00 0.34 -17.89
N ALA A 192 -4.66 0.29 -17.95
CA ALA A 192 -3.95 -0.52 -18.94
C ALA A 192 -3.80 -2.00 -18.54
N PHE A 193 -3.72 -2.29 -17.23
CA PHE A 193 -3.40 -3.62 -16.70
C PHE A 193 -4.49 -4.20 -15.78
N GLY A 194 -5.55 -3.44 -15.47
CA GLY A 194 -6.69 -3.81 -14.65
C GLY A 194 -8.02 -3.40 -15.27
#